data_AF-A0A976MDN1-F1
#
_entry.id   AF-A0A976MDN1-F1
#
_cell.length_a   1.000
_cell.length_b   1.000
_cell.length_c   1.000
_cell.angle_alpha   90.00
_cell.angle_beta   90.00
_cell.angle_gamma   90.00
#
_symmetry.space_group_name_H-M   'P 1'
#
loop_
_entity.id
_entity.type
_entity.pdbx_description
1 polymer ?
#
loop_
_entity_poly.entity_id
_entity_poly.type
_entity_poly.pdbx_seq_one_letter_code
_entity_poly.pdbx_strand_id
1 'polypeptide(L)'
;MFLDESQNVSSPLNGSQSQSFLNTQASVNDQDEEDEKIEVGHYSSNRKFKDWLIARLLCRWWYVFPDWPPQDFDFDAELEKRKFRAYKVEEFEEKDNIDKDGYTKVYQVTAFPGVYRDYNGVAHDLRPLEGKPCYNNYSKFSESKLFELVEKGIRKQLEILSTSKYDERPTLRFLREELQVILEEKKSRGL
;
A
#
# COMPACT_ATOMS: atom_id res chain seq x y z
N MET A 1 22.46 49.12 45.04
CA MET A 1 23.15 50.21 44.30
C MET A 1 23.50 49.65 42.94
N PHE A 2 22.69 49.78 41.88
CA PHE A 2 21.33 50.35 41.67
C PHE A 2 20.48 49.23 40.97
N LEU A 3 19.15 49.13 41.01
CA LEU A 3 18.10 49.97 40.36
C LEU A 3 18.47 50.33 38.89
N ASP A 4 17.63 50.29 37.86
CA ASP A 4 16.21 49.89 37.65
C ASP A 4 15.99 49.74 36.11
N GLU A 5 14.85 49.35 35.50
CA GLU A 5 13.47 49.16 35.99
C GLU A 5 12.71 48.01 35.21
N SER A 6 11.45 48.25 34.85
CA SER A 6 10.41 47.46 34.14
C SER A 6 10.47 47.62 32.58
N GLN A 7 9.69 46.94 31.71
CA GLN A 7 8.23 46.70 31.71
C GLN A 7 7.78 45.35 31.08
N ASN A 8 6.51 45.04 31.37
CA ASN A 8 5.79 43.79 31.11
C ASN A 8 4.47 44.09 30.37
N VAL A 9 4.18 43.44 29.24
CA VAL A 9 2.80 43.32 28.70
C VAL A 9 2.53 41.97 28.02
N SER A 10 1.49 41.33 28.54
CA SER A 10 0.69 40.14 28.19
C SER A 10 0.44 39.71 26.72
N SER A 11 0.23 38.38 26.60
CA SER A 11 -0.36 37.47 25.56
C SER A 11 -1.65 37.94 24.82
N PRO A 12 -2.27 37.22 23.82
CA PRO A 12 -2.19 35.76 23.50
C PRO A 12 -2.40 35.24 22.03
N LEU A 13 -2.30 33.89 21.88
CA LEU A 13 -3.04 32.95 20.98
C LEU A 13 -3.18 33.16 19.45
N ASN A 14 -2.47 32.31 18.67
CA ASN A 14 -2.92 31.43 17.55
C ASN A 14 -1.65 31.04 16.72
N GLY A 15 -1.54 29.94 15.98
CA GLY A 15 -2.48 28.90 15.55
C GLY A 15 -1.94 28.32 14.24
N SER A 16 -1.77 26.99 14.17
CA SER A 16 -1.53 26.16 12.97
C SER A 16 -0.68 26.72 11.80
N GLN A 17 0.59 26.31 11.70
CA GLN A 17 1.28 26.18 10.40
C GLN A 17 2.07 24.87 10.32
N SER A 18 1.43 23.83 9.76
CA SER A 18 2.14 22.65 9.24
C SER A 18 2.71 23.02 7.87
N GLN A 19 4.02 22.95 7.68
CA GLN A 19 4.66 23.34 6.42
C GLN A 19 4.42 22.30 5.33
N SER A 20 3.66 22.68 4.30
CA SER A 20 3.49 21.91 3.07
C SER A 20 4.69 22.12 2.13
N PHE A 21 5.71 21.27 2.25
CA PHE A 21 6.81 21.22 1.28
C PHE A 21 6.43 20.33 0.09
N LEU A 22 5.98 20.94 -1.00
CA LEU A 22 6.02 20.41 -2.36
C LEU A 22 5.66 21.54 -3.33
N ASN A 23 6.66 22.37 -3.68
CA ASN A 23 6.52 23.41 -4.69
C ASN A 23 7.19 22.92 -5.97
N THR A 24 6.42 22.29 -6.86
CA THR A 24 6.87 21.94 -8.22
C THR A 24 6.20 22.91 -9.19
N GLN A 25 6.96 23.89 -9.67
CA GLN A 25 6.50 24.76 -10.76
C GLN A 25 6.62 24.00 -12.08
N ALA A 26 5.49 23.50 -12.59
CA ALA A 26 5.39 23.01 -13.96
C ALA A 26 4.97 24.18 -14.88
N SER A 27 5.77 24.43 -15.90
CA SER A 27 5.45 25.36 -16.99
C SER A 27 4.32 24.82 -17.86
N VAL A 28 3.27 25.60 -18.08
CA VAL A 28 2.14 25.23 -18.93
C VAL A 28 2.56 25.25 -20.39
N ASN A 29 2.42 24.11 -21.07
CA ASN A 29 2.34 24.01 -22.52
C ASN A 29 1.06 23.22 -22.83
N ASP A 30 0.02 23.91 -23.33
CA ASP A 30 -1.22 23.28 -23.75
C ASP A 30 -1.00 22.52 -25.07
N GLN A 31 -0.92 21.19 -25.01
CA GLN A 31 -1.15 20.29 -26.14
C GLN A 31 -1.98 19.10 -25.67
N ASP A 32 -2.97 18.73 -26.47
CA ASP A 32 -4.04 17.81 -26.10
C ASP A 32 -3.53 16.38 -25.83
N GLU A 33 -3.34 16.03 -24.56
CA GLU A 33 -3.27 14.63 -24.12
C GLU A 33 -4.65 14.21 -23.60
N GLU A 34 -5.22 13.15 -24.19
CA GLU A 34 -6.45 12.55 -23.69
C GLU A 34 -6.19 12.00 -22.29
N ASP A 35 -6.76 12.63 -21.26
CA ASP A 35 -6.73 12.16 -19.88
C ASP A 35 -7.11 10.67 -19.83
N GLU A 36 -6.13 9.77 -19.66
CA GLU A 36 -6.37 8.38 -19.26
C GLU A 36 -6.93 8.39 -17.84
N LYS A 37 -8.24 8.65 -17.78
CA LYS A 37 -9.03 8.78 -16.58
C LYS A 37 -8.92 7.49 -15.78
N ILE A 38 -8.02 7.50 -14.80
CA ILE A 38 -7.86 6.44 -13.81
C ILE A 38 -9.26 6.09 -13.29
N GLU A 39 -9.75 4.90 -13.62
CA GLU A 39 -11.04 4.43 -13.13
C GLU A 39 -10.92 4.15 -11.63
N VAL A 40 -11.12 5.20 -10.84
CA VAL A 40 -11.40 5.11 -9.41
C VAL A 40 -12.70 4.33 -9.27
N GLY A 41 -12.55 3.01 -9.12
CA GLY A 41 -13.65 2.05 -9.21
C GLY A 41 -14.86 2.49 -8.38
N HIS A 42 -16.03 2.48 -9.01
CA HIS A 42 -17.27 3.04 -8.46
C HIS A 42 -17.52 2.59 -7.02
N TYR A 43 -17.26 3.49 -6.06
CA TYR A 43 -17.58 3.28 -4.65
C TYR A 43 -19.10 3.31 -4.46
N SER A 44 -19.73 2.14 -4.62
CA SER A 44 -21.11 1.92 -4.22
C SER A 44 -21.29 2.32 -2.75
N SER A 45 -22.16 3.30 -2.49
CA SER A 45 -22.66 3.64 -1.16
C SER A 45 -23.43 2.47 -0.51
N ASN A 46 -23.75 1.44 -1.28
CA ASN A 46 -24.34 0.19 -0.87
C ASN A 46 -23.23 -0.88 -0.78
N ARG A 47 -22.45 -0.90 0.32
CA ARG A 47 -21.47 -1.96 0.58
C ARG A 47 -22.21 -3.25 0.93
N LYS A 48 -22.01 -4.33 0.16
CA LYS A 48 -22.45 -5.65 0.62
C LYS A 48 -21.59 -6.05 1.81
N PHE A 49 -22.15 -6.78 2.77
CA PHE A 49 -21.41 -7.20 3.96
C PHE A 49 -20.14 -8.00 3.62
N LYS A 50 -20.19 -8.78 2.53
CA LYS A 50 -19.03 -9.43 1.93
C LYS A 50 -17.87 -8.45 1.58
N ASP A 51 -18.16 -7.28 1.03
CA ASP A 51 -17.14 -6.26 0.69
C ASP A 51 -16.49 -5.68 1.95
N TRP A 52 -17.26 -5.55 3.02
CA TRP A 52 -16.81 -5.13 4.35
C TRP A 52 -15.89 -6.18 5.01
N LEU A 53 -16.09 -7.47 4.73
CA LEU A 53 -15.14 -8.54 5.10
C LEU A 53 -13.89 -8.54 4.21
N ILE A 54 -14.04 -8.40 2.89
CA ILE A 54 -12.89 -8.38 1.94
C ILE A 54 -11.96 -7.22 2.24
N ALA A 55 -12.50 -6.02 2.50
CA ALA A 55 -11.70 -4.85 2.89
C ALA A 55 -10.87 -5.12 4.17
N ARG A 56 -11.48 -5.79 5.17
CA ARG A 56 -10.77 -6.19 6.39
C ARG A 56 -9.65 -7.17 6.12
N LEU A 57 -9.90 -8.19 5.29
CA LEU A 57 -8.89 -9.17 4.92
C LEU A 57 -7.71 -8.51 4.18
N LEU A 58 -7.98 -7.56 3.28
CA LEU A 58 -6.95 -6.78 2.58
C LEU A 58 -6.08 -5.94 3.54
N CYS A 59 -6.62 -5.43 4.64
CA CYS A 59 -5.83 -4.71 5.66
C CYS A 59 -4.92 -5.60 6.53
N ARG A 60 -4.95 -6.94 6.35
CA ARG A 60 -4.22 -7.89 7.21
C ARG A 60 -3.84 -9.20 6.50
N TRP A 61 -3.76 -9.20 5.17
CA TRP A 61 -3.59 -10.43 4.38
C TRP A 61 -2.29 -11.17 4.70
N TRP A 62 -1.23 -10.41 5.00
CA TRP A 62 0.10 -10.91 5.36
C TRP A 62 0.16 -11.62 6.72
N TYR A 63 -0.90 -11.54 7.53
CA TYR A 63 -1.04 -12.34 8.76
C TYR A 63 -1.77 -13.69 8.52
N VAL A 64 -2.24 -13.94 7.29
CA VAL A 64 -3.20 -15.00 6.96
C VAL A 64 -2.68 -15.94 5.88
N PHE A 65 -2.05 -15.37 4.86
CA PHE A 65 -1.50 -16.05 3.68
C PHE A 65 0.04 -16.03 3.71
N PRO A 66 0.71 -16.86 2.89
CA PRO A 66 2.14 -16.71 2.62
C PRO A 66 2.49 -15.35 2.00
N ASP A 67 3.78 -15.02 1.97
CA ASP A 67 4.28 -13.84 1.28
C ASP A 67 3.83 -13.83 -0.20
N TRP A 68 3.48 -12.65 -0.69
CA TRP A 68 3.22 -12.39 -2.10
C TRP A 68 3.99 -11.12 -2.52
N PRO A 69 4.81 -11.17 -3.58
CA PRO A 69 5.14 -12.33 -4.41
C PRO A 69 5.86 -13.44 -3.61
N PRO A 70 5.80 -14.71 -4.05
CA PRO A 70 6.62 -15.78 -3.46
C PRO A 70 8.11 -15.43 -3.48
N GLN A 71 8.85 -15.83 -2.45
CA GLN A 71 10.28 -15.51 -2.32
C GLN A 71 11.15 -16.20 -3.39
N ASP A 72 10.65 -17.28 -3.97
CA ASP A 72 11.23 -18.10 -5.04
C ASP A 72 10.67 -17.76 -6.43
N PHE A 73 9.93 -16.65 -6.58
CA PHE A 73 9.39 -16.23 -7.88
C PHE A 73 10.51 -15.74 -8.82
N ASP A 74 10.62 -16.40 -9.97
CA ASP A 74 11.63 -16.12 -11.00
C ASP A 74 11.28 -14.84 -11.79
N PHE A 75 11.79 -13.70 -11.32
CA PHE A 75 11.70 -12.43 -12.04
C PHE A 75 12.56 -12.37 -13.29
N ASP A 76 13.64 -13.14 -13.39
CA ASP A 76 14.55 -13.09 -14.54
C ASP A 76 13.89 -13.73 -15.77
N ALA A 77 13.19 -14.86 -15.61
CA ALA A 77 12.36 -15.45 -16.66
C ALA A 77 11.21 -14.51 -17.11
N GLU A 78 10.63 -13.75 -16.18
CA GLU A 78 9.49 -12.88 -16.44
C GLU A 78 9.93 -11.52 -17.06
N LEU A 79 11.19 -11.10 -16.83
CA LEU A 79 11.90 -10.04 -17.57
C LEU A 79 12.25 -10.49 -18.99
N GLU A 80 12.88 -11.66 -19.13
CA GLU A 80 13.30 -12.27 -20.41
C GLU A 80 12.12 -12.39 -21.38
N LYS A 81 11.00 -12.95 -20.91
CA LYS A 81 9.73 -13.08 -21.63
C LYS A 81 9.15 -11.74 -22.15
N ARG A 82 9.45 -10.62 -21.49
CA ARG A 82 9.03 -9.27 -21.92
C ARG A 82 10.08 -8.53 -22.75
N LYS A 83 11.26 -9.14 -22.97
CA LYS A 83 12.46 -8.45 -23.48
C LYS A 83 12.84 -7.23 -22.64
N PHE A 84 12.92 -7.41 -21.33
CA PHE A 84 13.41 -6.38 -20.41
C PHE A 84 14.80 -6.73 -19.89
N ARG A 85 15.71 -5.76 -19.89
CA ARG A 85 17.03 -5.87 -19.26
C ARG A 85 17.06 -5.00 -18.01
N ALA A 86 17.11 -5.64 -16.84
CA ALA A 86 17.24 -4.95 -15.58
C ALA A 86 18.68 -4.44 -15.37
N TYR A 87 18.79 -3.15 -15.03
CA TYR A 87 20.02 -2.50 -14.58
C TYR A 87 19.82 -1.89 -13.19
N LYS A 88 20.92 -1.56 -12.52
CA LYS A 88 20.86 -0.73 -11.31
C LYS A 88 20.57 0.71 -11.68
N VAL A 89 20.02 1.48 -10.73
CA VAL A 89 19.66 2.89 -10.94
C VAL A 89 20.88 3.74 -11.31
N GLU A 90 22.04 3.45 -10.70
CA GLU A 90 23.29 4.17 -10.94
C GLU A 90 23.87 3.93 -12.35
N GLU A 91 23.54 2.77 -12.94
CA GLU A 91 24.02 2.36 -14.27
C GLU A 91 23.00 2.74 -15.37
N PHE A 92 21.75 3.04 -15.01
CA PHE A 92 20.60 3.10 -15.92
C PHE A 92 20.72 4.20 -16.99
N GLU A 93 21.19 5.38 -16.62
CA GLU A 93 21.35 6.51 -17.54
C GLU A 93 22.42 6.26 -18.62
N GLU A 94 23.45 5.45 -18.30
CA GLU A 94 24.55 5.13 -19.21
C GLU A 94 24.22 4.02 -20.23
N LYS A 95 23.05 3.37 -20.12
CA LYS A 95 22.63 2.30 -21.04
C LYS A 95 21.72 2.80 -22.14
N ASP A 96 21.86 2.20 -23.31
CA ASP A 96 20.93 2.39 -24.43
C ASP A 96 19.49 2.03 -24.01
N ASN A 97 18.52 2.83 -24.46
CA ASN A 97 17.11 2.64 -24.12
C ASN A 97 16.57 1.27 -24.55
N ILE A 98 17.05 0.79 -25.70
CA ILE A 98 16.81 -0.53 -26.26
C ILE A 98 18.18 -1.08 -26.69
N ASP A 99 18.54 -2.28 -26.25
CA ASP A 99 19.82 -2.91 -26.64
C ASP A 99 19.78 -3.53 -28.05
N LYS A 100 20.95 -3.96 -28.54
CA LYS A 100 21.14 -4.58 -29.86
C LYS A 100 20.28 -5.82 -30.12
N ASP A 101 19.81 -6.50 -29.06
CA ASP A 101 19.01 -7.74 -29.13
C ASP A 101 17.50 -7.43 -28.98
N GLY A 102 17.17 -6.15 -28.80
CA GLY A 102 15.82 -5.60 -28.70
C GLY A 102 15.25 -5.59 -27.29
N TYR A 103 16.10 -5.60 -26.25
CA TYR A 103 15.65 -5.53 -24.86
C TYR A 103 15.56 -4.08 -24.39
N THR A 104 14.40 -3.70 -23.86
CA THR A 104 14.19 -2.39 -23.23
C THR A 104 14.91 -2.36 -21.88
N LYS A 105 15.67 -1.30 -21.61
CA LYS A 105 16.28 -1.09 -20.29
C LYS A 105 15.19 -0.81 -19.24
N VAL A 106 15.30 -1.47 -18.09
CA VAL A 106 14.47 -1.21 -16.92
C VAL A 106 15.31 -1.16 -15.65
N TYR A 107 14.80 -0.55 -14.58
CA TYR A 107 15.36 -0.69 -13.23
C TYR A 107 14.26 -1.10 -12.24
N GLN A 108 14.61 -1.80 -11.16
CA GLN A 108 13.63 -2.20 -10.15
C GLN A 108 13.34 -1.04 -9.19
N VAL A 109 12.06 -0.82 -8.86
CA VAL A 109 11.66 0.20 -7.89
C VAL A 109 11.92 -0.33 -6.48
N THR A 110 12.89 0.24 -5.76
CA THR A 110 13.42 -0.28 -4.49
C THR A 110 12.35 -0.60 -3.42
N ALA A 111 11.30 0.22 -3.33
CA ALA A 111 10.21 0.02 -2.36
C ALA A 111 9.19 -1.06 -2.77
N PHE A 112 9.24 -1.54 -4.02
CA PHE A 112 8.30 -2.49 -4.60
C PHE A 112 9.03 -3.57 -5.40
N PRO A 113 9.64 -4.57 -4.75
CA PRO A 113 10.27 -5.71 -5.42
C PRO A 113 9.33 -6.37 -6.43
N GLY A 114 9.85 -6.66 -7.62
CA GLY A 114 9.06 -7.15 -8.76
C GLY A 114 8.32 -6.08 -9.56
N VAL A 115 8.39 -4.81 -9.19
CA VAL A 115 7.93 -3.68 -10.02
C VAL A 115 9.14 -2.99 -10.62
N TYR A 116 9.13 -2.83 -11.94
CA TYR A 116 10.22 -2.24 -12.71
C TYR A 116 9.74 -0.95 -13.38
N ARG A 117 10.65 -0.04 -13.68
CA ARG A 117 10.36 1.16 -14.48
C ARG A 117 11.27 1.20 -15.71
N ASP A 118 10.70 1.51 -16.87
CA ASP A 118 11.45 1.68 -18.12
C ASP A 118 11.94 3.13 -18.34
N TYR A 119 12.62 3.35 -19.45
CA TYR A 119 13.19 4.66 -19.81
C TYR A 119 12.14 5.72 -20.19
N ASN A 120 10.89 5.33 -20.46
CA ASN A 120 9.76 6.26 -20.65
C ASN A 120 9.09 6.61 -19.32
N GLY A 121 9.53 6.02 -18.22
CA GLY A 121 8.93 6.18 -16.89
C GLY A 121 7.76 5.24 -16.60
N VAL A 122 7.41 4.34 -17.52
CA VAL A 122 6.27 3.42 -17.37
C VAL A 122 6.62 2.32 -16.36
N ALA A 123 5.69 2.06 -15.43
CA ALA A 123 5.85 1.05 -14.40
C ALA A 123 5.27 -0.31 -14.83
N HIS A 124 6.11 -1.34 -14.80
CA HIS A 124 5.78 -2.72 -15.17
C HIS A 124 5.74 -3.60 -13.91
N ASP A 125 4.54 -4.05 -13.51
CA ASP A 125 4.34 -5.00 -12.40
C ASP A 125 4.55 -6.43 -12.92
N LEU A 126 5.69 -7.05 -12.59
CA LEU A 126 6.05 -8.41 -13.00
C LEU A 126 5.64 -9.47 -11.96
N ARG A 127 5.02 -9.08 -10.84
CA ARG A 127 4.60 -10.02 -9.79
C ARG A 127 3.45 -10.93 -10.26
N PRO A 128 3.39 -12.21 -9.83
CA PRO A 128 2.42 -13.17 -10.32
C PRO A 128 0.98 -12.78 -9.99
N LEU A 129 0.07 -12.92 -10.95
CA LEU A 129 -1.37 -12.70 -10.71
C LEU A 129 -1.98 -13.73 -9.76
N GLU A 130 -1.40 -14.93 -9.71
CA GLU A 130 -1.73 -15.96 -8.73
C GLU A 130 -1.32 -15.53 -7.32
N GLY A 131 -2.14 -15.87 -6.32
CA GLY A 131 -1.93 -15.46 -4.93
C GLY A 131 -2.13 -13.96 -4.65
N LYS A 132 -2.24 -13.10 -5.68
CA LYS A 132 -2.27 -11.63 -5.52
C LYS A 132 -3.36 -11.20 -4.53
N PRO A 133 -3.01 -10.46 -3.44
CA PRO A 133 -3.95 -10.04 -2.42
C PRO A 133 -4.79 -8.87 -2.93
N CYS A 134 -5.86 -9.16 -3.67
CA CYS A 134 -6.74 -8.18 -4.28
C CYS A 134 -8.22 -8.53 -4.12
N TYR A 135 -9.08 -7.52 -4.27
CA TYR A 135 -10.55 -7.68 -4.19
C TYR A 135 -11.04 -8.77 -5.16
N ASN A 136 -10.56 -8.79 -6.41
CA ASN A 136 -10.99 -9.75 -7.44
C ASN A 136 -10.64 -11.21 -7.12
N ASN A 137 -9.65 -11.46 -6.26
CA ASN A 137 -9.34 -12.81 -5.79
C ASN A 137 -10.16 -13.17 -4.54
N TYR A 138 -10.31 -12.26 -3.57
CA TYR A 138 -11.05 -12.52 -2.35
C TYR A 138 -12.58 -12.49 -2.51
N SER A 139 -13.10 -11.81 -3.54
CA SER A 139 -14.53 -11.83 -3.89
C SER A 139 -15.04 -13.20 -4.33
N LYS A 140 -14.13 -14.12 -4.71
CA LYS A 140 -14.42 -15.52 -5.05
C LYS A 140 -14.65 -16.41 -3.82
N PHE A 141 -14.18 -16.02 -2.63
CA PHE A 141 -14.38 -16.80 -1.40
C PHE A 141 -15.83 -16.73 -0.89
N SER A 142 -16.25 -17.72 -0.08
CA SER A 142 -17.55 -17.67 0.61
C SER A 142 -17.50 -16.70 1.81
N GLU A 143 -18.65 -16.21 2.29
CA GLU A 143 -18.68 -15.34 3.48
C GLU A 143 -18.12 -16.05 4.72
N SER A 144 -18.46 -17.33 4.93
CA SER A 144 -17.89 -18.15 6.02
C SER A 144 -16.35 -18.23 5.95
N LYS A 145 -15.78 -18.43 4.75
CA LYS A 145 -14.33 -18.44 4.59
C LYS A 145 -13.70 -17.06 4.82
N LEU A 146 -14.36 -15.99 4.38
CA LEU A 146 -13.91 -14.63 4.66
C LEU A 146 -13.93 -14.31 6.17
N PHE A 147 -14.95 -14.75 6.91
CA PHE A 147 -14.98 -14.67 8.38
C PHE A 147 -13.79 -15.38 9.02
N GLU A 148 -13.56 -16.65 8.66
CA GLU A 148 -12.43 -17.44 9.17
C GLU A 148 -11.08 -16.76 8.93
N LEU A 149 -10.87 -16.24 7.71
CA LEU A 149 -9.63 -15.56 7.33
C LEU A 149 -9.45 -14.22 8.05
N VAL A 150 -10.51 -13.41 8.19
CA VAL A 150 -10.47 -12.14 8.94
C VAL A 150 -10.22 -12.40 10.43
N GLU A 151 -10.90 -13.38 11.02
CA GLU A 151 -10.70 -13.80 12.42
C GLU A 151 -9.26 -14.26 12.66
N LYS A 152 -8.74 -15.15 11.81
CA LYS A 152 -7.34 -15.61 11.85
C LYS A 152 -6.36 -14.43 11.78
N GLY A 153 -6.59 -13.50 10.86
CA GLY A 153 -5.73 -12.32 10.67
C GLY A 153 -5.69 -11.41 11.89
N ILE A 154 -6.85 -11.08 12.47
CA ILE A 154 -6.91 -10.24 13.69
C ILE A 154 -6.25 -10.96 14.86
N ARG A 155 -6.50 -12.26 15.06
CA ARG A 155 -5.87 -13.04 16.14
C ARG A 155 -4.35 -13.08 16.02
N LYS A 156 -3.82 -13.30 14.81
CA LYS A 156 -2.36 -13.33 14.58
C LYS A 156 -1.72 -11.94 14.71
N GLN A 157 -2.42 -10.88 14.30
CA GLN A 157 -1.98 -9.51 14.52
C GLN A 157 -1.95 -9.15 16.01
N LEU A 158 -2.96 -9.54 16.80
CA LEU A 158 -2.98 -9.41 18.26
C LEU A 158 -1.82 -10.15 18.93
N GLU A 159 -1.55 -11.39 18.52
CA GLU A 159 -0.44 -12.22 19.01
C GLU A 159 0.91 -11.49 18.81
N ILE A 160 1.21 -11.09 17.57
CA ILE A 160 2.47 -10.41 17.23
C ILE A 160 2.61 -9.08 17.99
N LEU A 161 1.61 -8.21 17.92
CA LEU A 161 1.67 -6.89 18.56
C LEU A 161 1.72 -6.97 20.09
N SER A 162 1.22 -8.05 20.71
CA SER A 162 1.36 -8.26 22.17
C SER A 162 2.81 -8.45 22.63
N THR A 163 3.71 -8.78 21.69
CA THR A 163 5.15 -8.94 21.92
C THR A 163 5.99 -7.78 21.36
N SER A 164 5.33 -6.73 20.85
CA SER A 164 6.01 -5.55 20.30
C SER A 164 6.84 -4.83 21.37
N LYS A 165 7.99 -4.30 20.97
CA LYS A 165 8.82 -3.41 21.79
C LYS A 165 8.27 -1.97 21.86
N TYR A 166 7.21 -1.68 21.11
CA TYR A 166 6.55 -0.38 21.04
C TYR A 166 5.22 -0.38 21.82
N ASP A 167 4.67 0.81 22.10
CA ASP A 167 3.39 0.93 22.79
C ASP A 167 2.19 0.67 21.85
N GLU A 168 1.84 -0.60 21.69
CA GLU A 168 0.70 -1.03 20.88
C GLU A 168 -0.65 -0.95 21.61
N ARG A 169 -0.74 -0.40 22.84
CA ARG A 169 -1.98 -0.43 23.64
C ARG A 169 -3.22 0.12 22.89
N PRO A 170 -3.15 1.22 22.11
CA PRO A 170 -4.29 1.69 21.32
C PRO A 170 -4.68 0.70 20.21
N THR A 171 -3.69 0.18 19.48
CA THR A 171 -3.86 -0.80 18.40
C THR A 171 -4.48 -2.11 18.90
N LEU A 172 -3.96 -2.64 20.01
CA LEU A 172 -4.46 -3.85 20.66
C LEU A 172 -5.89 -3.70 21.19
N ARG A 173 -6.28 -2.49 21.63
CA ARG A 173 -7.68 -2.22 22.01
C ARG A 173 -8.58 -2.27 20.79
N PHE A 174 -8.27 -1.51 19.74
CA PHE A 174 -9.04 -1.48 18.49
C PHE A 174 -9.21 -2.87 17.86
N LEU A 175 -8.14 -3.67 17.81
CA LEU A 175 -8.18 -5.03 17.26
C LEU A 175 -9.05 -5.99 18.09
N ARG A 176 -9.12 -5.82 19.42
CA ARG A 176 -10.03 -6.59 20.27
C ARG A 176 -11.49 -6.20 20.05
N GLU A 177 -11.77 -4.90 19.94
CA GLU A 177 -13.11 -4.38 19.60
C GLU A 177 -13.56 -4.90 18.23
N GLU A 178 -12.69 -4.84 17.21
CA GLU A 178 -12.97 -5.37 15.88
C GLU A 178 -13.20 -6.90 15.89
N LEU A 179 -12.40 -7.65 16.66
CA LEU A 179 -12.58 -9.11 16.80
C LEU A 179 -13.95 -9.46 17.40
N GLN A 180 -14.44 -8.71 18.38
CA GLN A 180 -15.78 -8.96 18.95
C GLN A 180 -16.88 -8.72 17.92
N VAL A 181 -16.83 -7.61 17.17
CA VAL A 181 -17.80 -7.34 16.08
C VAL A 181 -17.79 -8.47 15.04
N ILE A 182 -16.62 -9.00 14.69
CA ILE A 182 -16.50 -10.14 13.76
C ILE A 182 -17.14 -11.42 14.33
N LEU A 183 -16.97 -11.71 15.62
CA LEU A 183 -17.57 -12.87 16.28
C LEU A 183 -19.09 -12.74 16.46
N GLU A 184 -19.59 -11.53 16.75
CA GLU A 184 -21.01 -11.23 16.87
C GLU A 184 -21.74 -11.34 15.52
N GLU A 185 -21.17 -10.77 14.45
CA GLU A 185 -21.70 -10.91 13.08
C GLU A 185 -21.67 -12.35 12.57
N LYS A 186 -20.61 -13.10 12.89
CA LYS A 186 -20.53 -14.53 12.54
C LYS A 186 -21.65 -15.32 13.22
N LYS A 187 -21.85 -15.09 14.52
CA LYS A 187 -22.91 -15.71 15.33
C LYS A 187 -24.31 -15.33 14.85
N SER A 188 -24.57 -14.05 14.53
CA SER A 188 -25.89 -13.59 14.07
C SER A 188 -26.32 -14.21 12.73
N ARG A 189 -25.34 -14.61 11.91
CA ARG A 189 -25.52 -15.28 10.61
C ARG A 189 -25.57 -16.81 10.69
N GLY A 190 -25.32 -17.40 11.86
CA GLY A 190 -25.25 -18.85 12.03
C GLY A 190 -24.04 -19.51 11.36
N LEU A 191 -22.88 -18.83 11.36
CA LEU A 191 -21.61 -19.24 10.73
C LEU A 191 -20.49 -19.55 11.73
#